data_AF-A0A4Q3JX30-F1
#
_entry.id   AF-A0A4Q3JX30-F1
#
_cell.length_a   1.000
_cell.length_b   1.000
_cell.length_c   1.000
_cell.angle_alpha   90.00
_cell.angle_beta   90.00
_cell.angle_gamma   90.00
#
_symmetry.space_group_name_H-M   'P 1'
#
loop_
_entity.id
_entity.type
_entity.pdbx_description
1 polymer ?
#
loop_
_entity_poly.entity_id
_entity_poly.type
_entity_poly.pdbx_seq_one_letter_code
_entity_poly.pdbx_strand_id
1 'polypeptide(L)'
;MRTRLRYLPWGLVGLLIGLSCADDPADNTAGPAGAAGTAGSGGGGAGTASCLPFCFEAGTVDGSAEPFGAKAAKQARAGRVRDASQIVVGPDVRQRPVVDDYVLANEHLVVYIENKGLSDGYTRFGGDILAVDRAGDDGRPLGLSRYGETLMGISKEMIDPDSVTVINDGADGKAAVVRVMGKLKPIPFLGSLGALFPREYGLLAIYDYILEPGSERLKIRLG
;
A
#
# COMPACT_ATOMS: atom_id res chain seq x y z
N MET A 1 53.77 32.89 16.31
CA MET A 1 54.69 32.33 17.33
C MET A 1 53.97 31.21 18.05
N ARG A 2 54.67 30.10 18.26
CA ARG A 2 54.18 28.83 18.79
C ARG A 2 54.17 28.89 20.33
N THR A 3 53.09 28.43 20.96
CA THR A 3 53.20 27.78 22.27
C THR A 3 52.17 26.66 22.38
N ARG A 4 52.65 25.41 22.34
CA ARG A 4 51.93 24.21 22.77
C ARG A 4 52.11 24.07 24.27
N LEU A 5 51.07 23.66 24.99
CA LEU A 5 51.25 22.88 26.21
C LEU A 5 50.21 21.74 26.24
N ARG A 6 50.73 20.53 26.43
CA ARG A 6 50.01 19.25 26.58
C ARG A 6 49.61 19.10 28.06
N TYR A 7 48.48 18.45 28.36
CA TYR A 7 48.38 17.16 29.08
C TYR A 7 46.91 16.78 29.40
N LEU A 8 46.56 15.53 29.08
CA LEU A 8 45.38 14.69 29.43
C LEU A 8 45.54 14.14 30.89
N PRO A 9 44.68 13.27 31.50
CA PRO A 9 43.37 12.68 31.11
C PRO A 9 42.34 12.52 32.28
N TRP A 10 41.31 11.67 32.06
CA TRP A 10 40.24 11.14 32.96
C TRP A 10 38.96 11.97 32.88
N GLY A 11 37.79 11.51 32.48
CA GLY A 11 37.25 10.17 32.25
C GLY A 11 35.82 10.17 32.78
N LEU A 12 34.80 10.13 31.92
CA LEU A 12 33.52 9.54 32.29
C LEU A 12 32.64 9.28 31.07
N VAL A 13 32.22 8.02 31.04
CA VAL A 13 31.30 7.32 30.16
C VAL A 13 29.94 8.02 30.14
N GLY A 14 29.45 8.34 28.95
CA GLY A 14 28.06 8.71 28.70
C GLY A 14 27.47 7.76 27.68
N LEU A 15 26.60 6.86 28.17
CA LEU A 15 25.85 5.84 27.45
C LEU A 15 24.96 6.47 26.36
N LEU A 16 25.29 6.23 25.09
CA LEU A 16 24.41 6.47 23.94
C LEU A 16 23.57 5.20 23.71
N ILE A 17 22.27 5.27 24.01
CA ILE A 17 21.30 4.24 23.59
C ILE A 17 20.95 4.53 22.13
N GLY A 18 21.70 3.94 21.20
CA GLY A 18 21.31 3.79 19.81
C GLY A 18 20.56 2.48 19.63
N LEU A 19 19.27 2.54 19.30
CA LEU A 19 18.51 1.36 18.89
C LEU A 19 18.58 1.28 17.36
N SER A 20 19.56 0.54 16.84
CA SER A 20 19.62 0.12 15.44
C SER A 20 19.35 -1.37 15.37
N CYS A 21 18.26 -1.78 14.72
CA CYS A 21 18.13 -3.14 14.21
C CYS A 21 18.87 -3.17 12.87
N ALA A 22 20.06 -3.78 12.87
CA ALA A 22 20.74 -4.18 11.65
C ALA A 22 20.51 -5.68 11.46
N ASP A 23 20.05 -6.07 10.27
CA ASP A 23 20.00 -7.46 9.82
C ASP A 23 21.42 -7.95 9.52
N ASP A 24 21.84 -9.07 10.13
CA ASP A 24 23.03 -9.81 9.72
C ASP A 24 22.67 -10.76 8.54
N PRO A 25 23.50 -10.85 7.48
CA PRO A 25 23.22 -11.72 6.34
C PRO A 25 23.57 -13.18 6.66
N ALA A 26 22.67 -14.09 6.29
CA ALA A 26 22.84 -15.54 6.44
C ALA A 26 23.98 -16.08 5.53
N ASP A 27 24.90 -16.82 6.15
CA ASP A 27 25.94 -17.62 5.47
C ASP A 27 25.37 -18.99 5.06
N ASN A 28 25.56 -19.36 3.79
CA ASN A 28 25.09 -20.59 3.18
C ASN A 28 26.24 -21.58 3.01
N THR A 29 26.23 -22.69 3.75
CA THR A 29 27.00 -23.90 3.39
C THR A 29 26.15 -25.16 3.56
N ALA A 30 26.26 -26.06 2.57
CA ALA A 30 25.36 -27.18 2.32
C ALA A 30 25.93 -28.54 2.78
N GLY A 31 25.09 -29.31 3.51
CA GLY A 31 24.93 -30.80 3.55
C GLY A 31 26.08 -31.72 4.04
N PRO A 32 25.84 -33.03 4.34
CA PRO A 32 24.60 -33.81 4.14
C PRO A 32 24.12 -34.76 5.28
N ALA A 33 22.84 -35.18 5.16
CA ALA A 33 22.13 -36.45 5.51
C ALA A 33 22.21 -37.13 6.92
N GLY A 34 21.04 -37.35 7.54
CA GLY A 34 20.78 -38.32 8.63
C GLY A 34 19.29 -38.35 9.04
N ALA A 35 18.73 -39.53 9.36
CA ALA A 35 17.30 -39.88 9.27
C ALA A 35 16.38 -39.54 10.49
N ALA A 36 15.09 -39.41 10.16
CA ALA A 36 13.86 -39.79 10.88
C ALA A 36 13.54 -39.22 12.29
N GLY A 37 12.41 -38.50 12.37
CA GLY A 37 11.69 -38.20 13.61
C GLY A 37 10.42 -37.36 13.37
N THR A 38 9.28 -37.83 13.88
CA THR A 38 7.92 -37.38 13.62
C THR A 38 7.48 -36.08 14.32
N ALA A 39 6.53 -35.39 13.69
CA ALA A 39 5.44 -34.56 14.24
C ALA A 39 5.79 -33.28 15.03
N GLY A 40 5.32 -32.14 14.54
CA GLY A 40 5.25 -30.89 15.28
C GLY A 40 4.64 -29.77 14.44
N SER A 41 3.33 -29.57 14.56
CA SER A 41 2.63 -28.36 14.13
C SER A 41 3.26 -27.14 14.79
N GLY A 42 3.69 -26.16 14.00
CA GLY A 42 4.24 -24.89 14.48
C GLY A 42 3.76 -23.77 13.56
N GLY A 43 2.71 -23.09 13.96
CA GLY A 43 2.12 -21.99 13.22
C GLY A 43 3.13 -20.88 12.98
N GLY A 44 3.18 -20.39 11.74
CA GLY A 44 3.87 -19.17 11.38
C GLY A 44 3.18 -17.99 12.05
N GLY A 45 3.64 -17.66 13.26
CA GLY A 45 3.27 -16.43 13.94
C GLY A 45 3.78 -15.26 13.13
N ALA A 46 2.85 -14.53 12.50
CA ALA A 46 3.10 -13.18 12.03
C ALA A 46 3.71 -12.38 13.20
N GLY A 47 4.92 -11.85 13.00
CA GLY A 47 5.57 -11.00 13.97
C GLY A 47 4.68 -9.80 14.24
N THR A 48 4.03 -9.78 15.40
CA THR A 48 3.27 -8.63 15.87
C THR A 48 4.27 -7.58 16.35
N ALA A 49 4.76 -6.76 15.42
CA ALA A 49 5.34 -5.49 15.79
C ALA A 49 4.27 -4.72 16.59
N SER A 50 4.49 -4.61 17.91
CA SER A 50 3.58 -3.95 18.84
C SER A 50 3.39 -2.51 18.38
N CYS A 51 2.21 -2.26 17.84
CA CYS A 51 1.90 -0.97 17.29
C CYS A 51 1.15 -0.17 18.36
N LEU A 52 1.58 1.08 18.57
CA LEU A 52 0.97 2.05 19.49
C LEU A 52 -0.56 2.12 19.28
N PRO A 53 -1.37 2.65 20.22
CA PRO A 53 -2.84 2.55 20.20
C PRO A 53 -3.57 3.14 18.97
N PHE A 54 -2.85 3.73 18.01
CA PHE A 54 -3.37 4.32 16.78
C PHE A 54 -2.77 3.73 15.50
N CYS A 55 -2.33 2.49 15.56
CA CYS A 55 -1.76 1.84 14.40
C CYS A 55 -2.79 1.10 13.57
N PHE A 56 -2.82 1.40 12.29
CA PHE A 56 -3.52 0.59 11.32
C PHE A 56 -2.70 -0.65 10.97
N GLU A 57 -3.38 -1.78 10.81
CA GLU A 57 -2.78 -2.99 10.27
C GLU A 57 -2.21 -2.73 8.87
N ALA A 58 -0.96 -3.13 8.66
CA ALA A 58 -0.33 -3.16 7.36
C ALA A 58 -0.66 -4.50 6.68
N GLY A 59 -0.95 -4.45 5.37
CA GLY A 59 -1.17 -5.64 4.56
C GLY A 59 0.10 -6.19 3.93
N THR A 60 -0.09 -7.12 3.00
CA THR A 60 0.98 -7.62 2.14
C THR A 60 1.22 -6.66 0.96
N VAL A 61 2.44 -6.64 0.43
CA VAL A 61 2.77 -5.80 -0.74
C VAL A 61 2.13 -6.35 -2.02
N ASP A 62 2.00 -7.68 -2.12
CA ASP A 62 1.74 -8.35 -3.40
C ASP A 62 0.29 -8.80 -3.62
N GLY A 63 -0.43 -9.17 -2.55
CA GLY A 63 -1.76 -9.79 -2.64
C GLY A 63 -1.77 -11.04 -3.53
N SER A 64 -2.89 -11.25 -4.23
CA SER A 64 -3.10 -12.37 -5.13
C SER A 64 -2.12 -12.35 -6.31
N ALA A 65 -1.60 -13.53 -6.66
CA ALA A 65 -0.84 -13.72 -7.90
C ALA A 65 -1.71 -13.56 -9.15
N GLU A 66 -3.01 -13.88 -9.04
CA GLU A 66 -3.95 -13.97 -10.17
C GLU A 66 -5.21 -13.14 -9.91
N PRO A 67 -5.12 -11.80 -9.81
CA PRO A 67 -6.26 -10.95 -9.47
C PRO A 67 -7.36 -11.00 -10.55
N PHE A 68 -7.02 -11.09 -11.83
CA PHE A 68 -8.01 -11.17 -12.92
C PHE A 68 -8.74 -12.54 -13.00
N GLY A 69 -8.26 -13.56 -12.27
CA GLY A 69 -8.95 -14.85 -12.13
C GLY A 69 -10.19 -14.80 -11.24
N ALA A 70 -10.50 -13.63 -10.65
CA ALA A 70 -11.60 -13.42 -9.71
C ALA A 70 -12.96 -13.90 -10.25
N LYS A 71 -13.28 -13.55 -11.51
CA LYS A 71 -14.55 -13.92 -12.16
C LYS A 71 -14.72 -15.43 -12.28
N ALA A 72 -13.70 -16.13 -12.77
CA ALA A 72 -13.74 -17.59 -12.91
C ALA A 72 -13.88 -18.29 -11.54
N ALA A 73 -13.26 -17.72 -10.50
CA ALA A 73 -13.33 -18.23 -9.14
C ALA A 73 -14.60 -17.82 -8.37
N LYS A 74 -15.43 -16.91 -8.90
CA LYS A 74 -16.56 -16.28 -8.18
C LYS A 74 -16.12 -15.61 -6.88
N GLN A 75 -15.00 -14.90 -6.94
CA GLN A 75 -14.37 -14.21 -5.82
C GLN A 75 -14.22 -12.73 -6.16
N ALA A 76 -13.91 -11.91 -5.15
CA ALA A 76 -13.18 -10.68 -5.35
C ALA A 76 -11.69 -10.98 -5.12
N ARG A 77 -10.80 -10.35 -5.88
CA ARG A 77 -9.35 -10.48 -5.68
C ARG A 77 -8.63 -9.15 -5.71
N ALA A 78 -7.68 -8.97 -4.81
CA ALA A 78 -6.75 -7.86 -4.81
C ALA A 78 -5.34 -8.37 -5.09
N GLY A 79 -4.59 -7.67 -5.92
CA GLY A 79 -3.20 -8.01 -6.19
C GLY A 79 -2.45 -6.87 -6.86
N ARG A 80 -1.13 -7.00 -6.94
CA ARG A 80 -0.28 -6.06 -7.65
C ARG A 80 -0.29 -6.31 -9.15
N VAL A 81 -0.28 -5.24 -9.95
CA VAL A 81 -0.07 -5.27 -11.40
C VAL A 81 1.41 -5.57 -11.65
N ARG A 82 1.70 -6.70 -12.29
CA ARG A 82 3.07 -7.21 -12.48
C ARG A 82 3.56 -7.09 -13.91
N ASP A 83 2.65 -6.97 -14.86
CA ASP A 83 2.97 -6.92 -16.28
C ASP A 83 2.11 -5.89 -17.01
N ALA A 84 2.70 -5.15 -17.94
CA ALA A 84 2.02 -4.09 -18.67
C ALA A 84 0.83 -4.62 -19.50
N SER A 85 0.85 -5.89 -19.92
CA SER A 85 -0.29 -6.52 -20.62
C SER A 85 -1.53 -6.70 -19.73
N GLN A 86 -1.38 -6.55 -18.42
CA GLN A 86 -2.50 -6.53 -17.47
C GLN A 86 -3.24 -5.20 -17.44
N ILE A 87 -2.70 -4.16 -18.08
CA ILE A 87 -3.24 -2.81 -18.05
C ILE A 87 -4.05 -2.57 -19.32
N VAL A 88 -5.37 -2.59 -19.18
CA VAL A 88 -6.30 -2.30 -20.28
C VAL A 88 -7.12 -1.08 -19.90
N VAL A 89 -6.82 0.04 -20.54
CA VAL A 89 -7.48 1.33 -20.33
C VAL A 89 -7.71 2.03 -21.68
N GLY A 90 -8.72 2.90 -21.73
CA GLY A 90 -9.02 3.67 -22.93
C GLY A 90 -7.90 4.64 -23.33
N PRO A 91 -7.89 5.13 -24.58
CA PRO A 91 -6.89 6.09 -25.06
C PRO A 91 -6.94 7.42 -24.30
N ASP A 92 -8.13 7.83 -23.87
CA ASP A 92 -8.39 9.11 -23.19
C ASP A 92 -8.32 9.01 -21.66
N VAL A 93 -7.69 7.96 -21.12
CA VAL A 93 -7.52 7.83 -19.67
C VAL A 93 -6.71 9.02 -19.15
N ARG A 94 -7.19 9.67 -18.09
CA ARG A 94 -6.54 10.85 -17.52
C ARG A 94 -5.21 10.49 -16.85
N GLN A 95 -5.28 9.52 -15.94
CA GLN A 95 -4.15 8.98 -15.18
C GLN A 95 -3.99 7.51 -15.57
N ARG A 96 -2.80 7.11 -15.98
CA ARG A 96 -2.60 5.79 -16.58
C ARG A 96 -2.02 4.84 -15.53
N PRO A 97 -2.67 3.70 -15.24
CA PRO A 97 -2.07 2.67 -14.41
C PRO A 97 -0.73 2.22 -15.00
N VAL A 98 0.20 1.90 -14.11
CA VAL A 98 1.53 1.39 -14.44
C VAL A 98 1.75 0.04 -13.76
N VAL A 99 2.82 -0.66 -14.16
CA VAL A 99 3.31 -1.80 -13.38
C VAL A 99 3.62 -1.31 -11.98
N ASP A 100 3.38 -2.16 -10.99
CA ASP A 100 3.47 -1.91 -9.55
C ASP A 100 2.29 -1.21 -8.89
N ASP A 101 1.29 -0.75 -9.64
CA ASP A 101 -0.01 -0.37 -9.10
C ASP A 101 -0.79 -1.59 -8.59
N TYR A 102 -1.93 -1.34 -7.96
CA TYR A 102 -2.80 -2.37 -7.41
C TYR A 102 -4.05 -2.54 -8.27
N VAL A 103 -4.61 -3.74 -8.27
CA VAL A 103 -5.88 -4.05 -8.90
C VAL A 103 -6.81 -4.77 -7.93
N LEU A 104 -8.07 -4.37 -7.92
CA LEU A 104 -9.20 -5.07 -7.32
C LEU A 104 -10.11 -5.55 -8.44
N ALA A 105 -10.44 -6.84 -8.49
CA ALA A 105 -11.31 -7.40 -9.50
C ALA A 105 -12.35 -8.35 -8.91
N ASN A 106 -13.55 -8.38 -9.47
CA ASN A 106 -14.56 -9.42 -9.25
C ASN A 106 -15.23 -9.77 -10.58
N GLU A 107 -16.39 -10.41 -10.57
CA GLU A 107 -17.13 -10.77 -11.79
C GLU A 107 -17.72 -9.59 -12.57
N HIS A 108 -17.84 -8.41 -11.95
CA HIS A 108 -18.47 -7.23 -12.52
C HIS A 108 -17.52 -6.07 -12.77
N LEU A 109 -16.51 -5.88 -11.91
CA LEU A 109 -15.63 -4.72 -11.88
C LEU A 109 -14.16 -5.11 -11.91
N VAL A 110 -13.36 -4.24 -12.53
CA VAL A 110 -11.91 -4.19 -12.39
C VAL A 110 -11.53 -2.75 -12.06
N VAL A 111 -10.81 -2.57 -10.95
CA VAL A 111 -10.43 -1.25 -10.43
C VAL A 111 -8.91 -1.21 -10.27
N TYR A 112 -8.27 -0.21 -10.85
CA TYR A 112 -6.85 0.07 -10.62
C TYR A 112 -6.70 1.13 -9.54
N ILE A 113 -5.79 0.90 -8.60
CA ILE A 113 -5.44 1.80 -7.51
C ILE A 113 -3.96 2.14 -7.65
N GLU A 114 -3.64 3.42 -7.70
CA GLU A 114 -2.27 3.91 -7.82
C GLU A 114 -1.43 3.49 -6.61
N ASN A 115 -0.16 3.15 -6.83
CA ASN A 115 0.79 2.97 -5.74
C ASN A 115 1.09 4.32 -5.04
N LYS A 116 1.85 4.29 -3.95
CA LYS A 116 2.33 5.50 -3.31
C LYS A 116 3.29 6.30 -4.20
N GLY A 117 3.42 7.58 -3.94
CA GLY A 117 4.32 8.48 -4.65
C GLY A 117 3.61 9.72 -5.14
N LEU A 118 4.21 10.39 -6.12
CA LEU A 118 3.58 11.52 -6.79
C LEU A 118 2.65 11.01 -7.88
N SER A 119 1.42 11.49 -7.85
CA SER A 119 0.44 11.22 -8.91
C SER A 119 0.54 12.24 -10.03
N ASP A 120 0.15 11.83 -11.23
CA ASP A 120 -0.04 12.69 -12.40
C ASP A 120 -1.46 13.29 -12.48
N GLY A 121 -2.31 13.02 -11.49
CA GLY A 121 -3.65 13.58 -11.31
C GLY A 121 -3.69 14.98 -10.70
N TYR A 122 -4.91 15.42 -10.34
CA TYR A 122 -5.11 16.60 -9.48
C TYR A 122 -4.78 16.30 -8.01
N THR A 123 -5.03 15.07 -7.56
CA THR A 123 -4.49 14.47 -6.36
C THR A 123 -2.98 14.47 -6.54
N ARG A 124 -2.26 15.08 -5.60
CA ARG A 124 -0.81 15.21 -5.71
C ARG A 124 -0.10 13.90 -5.40
N PHE A 125 -0.73 13.09 -4.55
CA PHE A 125 -0.18 11.88 -3.99
C PHE A 125 -0.95 10.69 -4.54
N GLY A 126 -0.26 9.56 -4.71
CA GLY A 126 -0.86 8.32 -5.19
C GLY A 126 -1.80 7.67 -4.16
N GLY A 127 -2.10 6.38 -4.36
CA GLY A 127 -3.17 5.71 -3.60
C GLY A 127 -4.58 6.08 -4.07
N ASP A 128 -4.74 6.80 -5.18
CA ASP A 128 -6.05 7.14 -5.74
C ASP A 128 -6.54 6.04 -6.70
N ILE A 129 -7.84 6.06 -7.01
CA ILE A 129 -8.40 5.23 -8.07
C ILE A 129 -7.95 5.79 -9.41
N LEU A 130 -7.39 4.94 -10.27
CA LEU A 130 -6.94 5.33 -11.61
C LEU A 130 -7.97 5.01 -12.68
N ALA A 131 -8.67 3.89 -12.52
CA ALA A 131 -9.74 3.48 -13.41
C ALA A 131 -10.69 2.52 -12.71
N VAL A 132 -11.97 2.64 -13.06
CA VAL A 132 -13.05 1.71 -12.69
C VAL A 132 -13.67 1.23 -13.99
N ASP A 133 -13.52 -0.06 -14.30
CA ASP A 133 -14.02 -0.64 -15.54
C ASP A 133 -14.91 -1.85 -15.26
N ARG A 134 -15.70 -2.23 -16.26
CA ARG A 134 -16.43 -3.49 -16.25
C ARG A 134 -15.47 -4.64 -16.51
N ALA A 135 -15.67 -5.73 -15.77
CA ALA A 135 -15.02 -7.00 -16.05
C ALA A 135 -15.68 -7.66 -17.28
N GLY A 136 -14.86 -7.98 -18.29
CA GLY A 136 -15.25 -8.76 -19.46
C GLY A 136 -15.56 -10.21 -19.13
N ASP A 137 -15.87 -11.00 -20.14
CA ASP A 137 -16.16 -12.43 -19.96
C ASP A 137 -14.95 -13.23 -19.48
N ASP A 138 -13.75 -12.76 -19.81
CA ASP A 138 -12.46 -13.30 -19.35
C ASP A 138 -12.02 -12.77 -17.96
N GLY A 139 -12.83 -11.90 -17.33
CA GLY A 139 -12.51 -11.27 -16.05
C GLY A 139 -11.55 -10.09 -16.14
N ARG A 140 -11.11 -9.71 -17.34
CA ARG A 140 -10.18 -8.59 -17.57
C ARG A 140 -10.96 -7.28 -17.84
N PRO A 141 -10.35 -6.09 -17.68
CA PRO A 141 -11.04 -4.84 -17.98
C PRO A 141 -11.31 -4.71 -19.48
N LEU A 142 -12.44 -4.10 -19.83
CA LEU A 142 -12.84 -3.88 -21.22
C LEU A 142 -12.12 -2.69 -21.90
N GLY A 143 -11.37 -1.89 -21.15
CA GLY A 143 -10.78 -0.63 -21.62
C GLY A 143 -11.79 0.50 -21.82
N LEU A 144 -12.95 0.42 -21.15
CA LEU A 144 -14.08 1.34 -21.34
C LEU A 144 -14.22 2.36 -20.21
N SER A 145 -13.35 2.29 -19.20
CA SER A 145 -13.39 3.23 -18.08
C SER A 145 -13.34 4.69 -18.56
N ARG A 146 -14.30 5.48 -18.07
CA ARG A 146 -14.32 6.95 -18.18
C ARG A 146 -14.15 7.60 -16.82
N TYR A 147 -13.66 6.83 -15.85
CA TYR A 147 -13.38 7.36 -14.53
C TYR A 147 -12.34 8.48 -14.67
N GLY A 148 -12.66 9.64 -14.09
CA GLY A 148 -11.80 10.80 -14.13
C GLY A 148 -10.84 10.76 -12.95
N GLU A 149 -11.37 11.09 -11.78
CA GLU A 149 -10.63 11.21 -10.53
C GLU A 149 -11.59 11.47 -9.37
N THR A 150 -11.24 11.09 -8.14
CA THR A 150 -11.95 11.51 -6.93
C THR A 150 -10.98 12.19 -5.96
N LEU A 151 -11.12 13.52 -5.80
CA LEU A 151 -10.37 14.27 -4.79
C LEU A 151 -10.91 13.99 -3.38
N MET A 152 -10.34 12.99 -2.71
CA MET A 152 -10.67 12.63 -1.33
C MET A 152 -9.77 13.38 -0.36
N GLY A 153 -10.36 14.29 0.43
CA GLY A 153 -9.63 15.09 1.41
C GLY A 153 -10.44 15.35 2.67
N ILE A 154 -9.73 15.66 3.75
CA ILE A 154 -10.29 16.18 4.99
C ILE A 154 -9.82 17.62 5.11
N SER A 155 -10.76 18.58 5.03
CA SER A 155 -10.43 20.01 4.94
C SER A 155 -9.55 20.29 3.70
N LYS A 156 -8.41 20.97 3.86
CA LYS A 156 -7.41 21.28 2.82
C LYS A 156 -6.29 20.24 2.69
N GLU A 157 -6.47 19.07 3.29
CA GLU A 157 -5.45 18.02 3.34
C GLU A 157 -5.95 16.71 2.74
N MET A 158 -5.04 15.91 2.20
CA MET A 158 -5.28 14.55 1.70
C MET A 158 -4.16 13.63 2.19
N ILE A 159 -4.37 12.32 2.12
CA ILE A 159 -3.34 11.35 2.51
C ILE A 159 -2.17 11.42 1.51
N ASP A 160 -0.96 11.61 2.03
CA ASP A 160 0.31 11.35 1.33
C ASP A 160 0.77 9.95 1.74
N PRO A 161 0.59 8.91 0.89
CA PRO A 161 0.73 7.54 1.35
C PRO A 161 2.18 7.16 1.67
N ASP A 162 2.40 6.67 2.88
CA ASP A 162 3.62 5.95 3.26
C ASP A 162 3.58 4.50 2.73
N SER A 163 2.37 3.96 2.55
CA SER A 163 2.12 2.61 2.03
C SER A 163 0.78 2.47 1.30
N VAL A 164 0.78 1.62 0.27
CA VAL A 164 -0.42 0.99 -0.30
C VAL A 164 -0.20 -0.51 -0.19
N THR A 165 -1.13 -1.25 0.43
CA THR A 165 -0.97 -2.69 0.71
C THR A 165 -2.28 -3.45 0.59
N VAL A 166 -2.21 -4.75 0.36
CA VAL A 166 -3.37 -5.65 0.31
C VAL A 166 -3.63 -6.22 1.71
N ILE A 167 -4.73 -5.78 2.33
CA ILE A 167 -5.17 -6.27 3.65
C ILE A 167 -5.83 -7.65 3.52
N ASN A 168 -6.63 -7.83 2.47
CA ASN A 168 -7.21 -9.12 2.13
C ASN A 168 -7.16 -9.29 0.61
N ASP A 169 -6.58 -10.39 0.15
CA ASP A 169 -6.49 -10.69 -1.27
C ASP A 169 -7.78 -11.32 -1.82
N GLY A 170 -8.73 -11.71 -0.95
CA GLY A 170 -10.04 -12.25 -1.30
C GLY A 170 -10.04 -13.70 -1.81
N ALA A 171 -8.89 -14.38 -1.80
CA ALA A 171 -8.78 -15.77 -2.24
C ALA A 171 -9.59 -16.76 -1.38
N ASP A 172 -9.98 -16.34 -0.18
CA ASP A 172 -10.84 -17.09 0.74
C ASP A 172 -12.36 -16.86 0.49
N GLY A 173 -12.72 -16.11 -0.56
CA GLY A 173 -14.09 -15.78 -0.90
C GLY A 173 -14.68 -14.60 -0.11
N LYS A 174 -13.88 -13.92 0.72
CA LYS A 174 -14.28 -12.66 1.35
C LYS A 174 -13.99 -11.47 0.45
N ALA A 175 -14.33 -10.27 0.92
CA ALA A 175 -14.02 -9.03 0.21
C ALA A 175 -12.51 -8.85 0.05
N ALA A 176 -12.09 -8.46 -1.15
CA ALA A 176 -10.74 -8.02 -1.41
C ALA A 176 -10.58 -6.57 -0.94
N VAL A 177 -9.44 -6.27 -0.30
CA VAL A 177 -9.20 -4.98 0.35
C VAL A 177 -7.79 -4.48 0.06
N VAL A 178 -7.71 -3.30 -0.55
CA VAL A 178 -6.47 -2.52 -0.68
C VAL A 178 -6.54 -1.34 0.28
N ARG A 179 -5.53 -1.19 1.13
CA ARG A 179 -5.39 -0.07 2.07
C ARG A 179 -4.32 0.89 1.61
N VAL A 180 -4.69 2.16 1.58
CA VAL A 180 -3.79 3.31 1.51
C VAL A 180 -3.62 3.85 2.92
N MET A 181 -2.39 4.09 3.34
CA MET A 181 -2.08 4.64 4.66
C MET A 181 -0.98 5.68 4.54
N GLY A 182 -1.17 6.80 5.24
CA GLY A 182 -0.18 7.87 5.30
C GLY A 182 -0.66 9.03 6.15
N LYS A 183 0.16 10.08 6.21
CA LYS A 183 -0.21 11.30 6.93
C LYS A 183 -0.98 12.26 6.03
N LEU A 184 -1.90 13.00 6.63
CA LEU A 184 -2.53 14.12 5.96
C LEU A 184 -1.48 15.19 5.62
N LYS A 185 -1.52 15.66 4.38
CA LYS A 185 -0.67 16.74 3.84
C LYS A 185 -1.52 17.76 3.09
N PRO A 186 -1.12 19.04 3.08
CA PRO A 186 -1.80 20.07 2.31
C PRO A 186 -1.90 19.71 0.82
N ILE A 187 -3.09 19.93 0.26
CA ILE A 187 -3.33 19.82 -1.18
C ILE A 187 -2.65 21.01 -1.88
N PRO A 188 -1.67 20.81 -2.78
CA PRO A 188 -0.84 21.92 -3.28
C PRO A 188 -1.63 23.06 -3.91
N PHE A 189 -2.66 22.75 -4.71
CA PHE A 189 -3.46 23.77 -5.39
C PHE A 189 -4.42 24.53 -4.46
N LEU A 190 -4.66 24.04 -3.23
CA LEU A 190 -5.44 24.74 -2.21
C LEU A 190 -4.59 25.61 -1.28
N GLY A 191 -3.28 25.75 -1.53
CA GLY A 191 -2.38 26.53 -0.70
C GLY A 191 -2.80 27.99 -0.51
N SER A 192 -3.47 28.58 -1.51
CA SER A 192 -4.02 29.95 -1.43
C SER A 192 -5.10 30.13 -0.36
N LEU A 193 -5.75 29.05 0.07
CA LEU A 193 -6.76 29.06 1.14
C LEU A 193 -6.14 28.98 2.54
N GLY A 194 -4.81 28.89 2.66
CA GLY A 194 -4.12 28.72 3.94
C GLY A 194 -4.40 29.83 4.96
N ALA A 195 -4.69 31.06 4.52
CA ALA A 195 -5.08 32.15 5.41
C ALA A 195 -6.48 31.96 6.03
N LEU A 196 -7.40 31.30 5.32
CA LEU A 196 -8.75 30.99 5.80
C LEU A 196 -8.78 29.70 6.63
N PHE A 197 -7.90 28.76 6.32
CA PHE A 197 -7.78 27.48 7.00
C PHE A 197 -6.33 27.25 7.46
N PRO A 198 -5.89 27.93 8.55
CA PRO A 198 -4.49 27.88 8.97
C PRO A 198 -4.10 26.58 9.68
N ARG A 199 -5.08 25.76 10.09
CA ARG A 199 -4.81 24.50 10.79
C ARG A 199 -4.39 23.40 9.80
N GLU A 200 -3.37 22.67 10.20
CA GLU A 200 -2.91 21.43 9.58
C GLU A 200 -3.00 20.34 10.63
N TYR A 201 -3.62 19.23 10.28
CA TYR A 201 -3.89 18.15 11.23
C TYR A 201 -2.73 17.16 11.27
N GLY A 202 -2.13 16.86 10.11
CA GLY A 202 -1.02 15.91 10.01
C GLY A 202 -1.31 14.52 10.58
N LEU A 203 -2.59 14.16 10.68
CA LEU A 203 -3.05 12.90 11.27
C LEU A 203 -2.64 11.72 10.38
N LEU A 204 -2.34 10.60 11.01
CA LEU A 204 -2.31 9.32 10.30
C LEU A 204 -3.75 8.95 9.94
N ALA A 205 -3.98 8.60 8.68
CA ALA A 205 -5.29 8.22 8.17
C ALA A 205 -5.17 7.09 7.16
N ILE A 206 -6.30 6.44 6.86
CA ILE A 206 -6.38 5.39 5.85
C ILE A 206 -7.55 5.56 4.88
N TYR A 207 -7.37 5.02 3.67
CA TYR A 207 -8.48 4.63 2.79
C TYR A 207 -8.44 3.12 2.58
N ASP A 208 -9.54 2.44 2.84
CA ASP A 208 -9.72 1.05 2.41
C ASP A 208 -10.63 1.02 1.19
N TYR A 209 -10.10 0.53 0.07
CA TYR A 209 -10.85 0.16 -1.11
C TYR A 209 -11.30 -1.30 -0.97
N ILE A 210 -12.61 -1.49 -0.84
CA ILE A 210 -13.22 -2.78 -0.50
C ILE A 210 -14.11 -3.23 -1.64
N LEU A 211 -13.77 -4.36 -2.26
CA LEU A 211 -14.57 -4.99 -3.31
C LEU A 211 -15.08 -6.36 -2.83
N GLU A 212 -16.39 -6.50 -2.77
CA GLU A 212 -17.06 -7.76 -2.41
C GLU A 212 -17.28 -8.65 -3.64
N PRO A 213 -17.25 -9.99 -3.51
CA PRO A 213 -17.77 -10.87 -4.55
C PRO A 213 -19.24 -10.54 -4.84
N GLY A 214 -19.66 -10.57 -6.11
CA GLY A 214 -21.02 -10.22 -6.54
C GLY A 214 -21.32 -8.72 -6.57
N SER A 215 -20.41 -7.85 -6.15
CA SER A 215 -20.70 -6.42 -6.02
C SER A 215 -20.44 -5.64 -7.31
N GLU A 216 -21.41 -4.83 -7.73
CA GLU A 216 -21.23 -3.85 -8.80
C GLU A 216 -20.70 -2.50 -8.29
N ARG A 217 -20.23 -2.44 -7.03
CA ARG A 217 -19.77 -1.21 -6.38
C ARG A 217 -18.49 -1.47 -5.58
N LEU A 218 -17.55 -0.52 -5.69
CA LEU A 218 -16.43 -0.40 -4.77
C LEU A 218 -16.88 0.40 -3.54
N LYS A 219 -16.58 -0.07 -2.33
CA LYS A 219 -16.78 0.68 -1.09
C LYS A 219 -15.46 1.34 -0.69
N ILE A 220 -15.52 2.58 -0.22
CA ILE A 220 -14.38 3.29 0.34
C ILE A 220 -14.67 3.51 1.83
N ARG A 221 -13.75 3.06 2.69
CA ARG A 221 -13.81 3.31 4.13
C ARG A 221 -12.66 4.21 4.56
N LEU A 222 -13.01 5.32 5.21
CA LEU A 222 -12.07 6.25 5.84
C LEU A 222 -11.86 5.85 7.30
N GLY A 223 -10.63 5.93 7.78
CA GLY A 223 -10.24 5.63 9.17
C GLY A 223 -9.17 6.55 9.70
#